data_AF-A0A359JKQ0-F1
#
_entry.id   AF-A0A359JKQ0-F1
#
_cell.length_a   1.000
_cell.length_b   1.000
_cell.length_c   1.000
_cell.angle_alpha   90.00
_cell.angle_beta   90.00
_cell.angle_gamma   90.00
#
_symmetry.space_group_name_H-M   'P 1'
#
loop_
_entity.id
_entity.type
_entity.pdbx_description
1 polymer ?
#
loop_
_entity_poly.entity_id
_entity_poly.type
_entity_poly.pdbx_seq_one_letter_code
_entity_poly.pdbx_strand_id
1 'polypeptide(L)'
;MKKKIAAFANGWSDEYLIEALKGVKKSAEEKDADVYLFINYSSADKQDENVQGEVNILNLANLEDYDGVLLFGNTLNNAGELPILSEKIRKLDKPAVCLEYEVDGIDCVCTDNYSGMYELVDHLITEHDVRKIAWVSGISGNKENEERHRAVTECMKKHGLPDDSKYTLQGDWSFYVVQDKLGKWLQQYGLPDAFVCANDVMAMGVMAYLINNGYNLPKDVIVTGFDNLKSTGTFVPALTTVERKWTERSYDAFSHLIDLIDGSPKAGVQSFPSYLLARESCGCRISDEMKREQMSSINKVYTVPIECKLFDWHLSGLDEATTGQFTLEDIHDGLEKFFKDGIAQYEGDTFCICLDEGFVDSIYETG
;
A
#
# COMPACT_ATOMS: atom_id res chain seq x y z
N MET A 1 10.85 -12.47 -27.11
CA MET A 1 9.48 -12.27 -26.61
C MET A 1 9.64 -11.84 -25.17
N LYS A 2 9.00 -10.75 -24.76
CA LYS A 2 9.10 -10.28 -23.38
C LYS A 2 8.51 -11.32 -22.43
N LYS A 3 9.08 -11.42 -21.22
CA LYS A 3 8.53 -12.26 -20.16
C LYS A 3 7.21 -11.67 -19.69
N LYS A 4 6.17 -12.48 -19.52
CA LYS A 4 4.85 -12.06 -19.04
C LYS A 4 4.70 -12.40 -17.57
N ILE A 5 4.47 -11.40 -16.73
CA ILE A 5 4.31 -11.56 -15.29
C ILE A 5 2.87 -11.25 -14.89
N ALA A 6 2.21 -12.19 -14.22
CA ALA A 6 0.91 -11.95 -13.57
C ALA A 6 1.16 -11.39 -12.16
N ALA A 7 0.66 -10.19 -11.89
CA ALA A 7 0.75 -9.54 -10.58
C ALA A 7 -0.63 -9.47 -9.93
N PHE A 8 -0.75 -9.89 -8.67
CA PHE A 8 -2.02 -9.88 -7.93
C PHE A 8 -1.92 -8.99 -6.70
N ALA A 9 -2.90 -8.11 -6.53
CA ALA A 9 -3.02 -7.22 -5.38
C ALA A 9 -4.48 -7.00 -4.98
N ASN A 10 -4.68 -6.50 -3.77
CA ASN A 10 -5.91 -5.87 -3.35
C ASN A 10 -5.69 -4.34 -3.30
N GLY A 11 -6.67 -3.58 -3.76
CA GLY A 11 -6.60 -2.13 -3.93
C GLY A 11 -7.00 -1.30 -2.70
N TRP A 12 -7.28 -1.91 -1.54
CA TRP A 12 -7.76 -1.19 -0.35
C TRP A 12 -6.80 -0.15 0.22
N SER A 13 -5.49 -0.26 -0.04
CA SER A 13 -4.54 0.80 0.29
C SER A 13 -3.64 1.09 -0.91
N ASP A 14 -4.08 2.11 -1.64
CA ASP A 14 -3.49 2.62 -2.87
C ASP A 14 -2.07 3.17 -2.67
N GLU A 15 -1.79 3.84 -1.55
CA GLU A 15 -0.51 4.51 -1.32
C GLU A 15 0.69 3.55 -1.35
N TYR A 16 0.66 2.40 -0.65
CA TYR A 16 1.77 1.45 -0.73
C TYR A 16 1.82 0.79 -2.11
N LEU A 17 0.65 0.49 -2.71
CA LEU A 17 0.60 -0.23 -3.98
C LEU A 17 1.22 0.62 -5.09
N ILE A 18 0.96 1.93 -5.08
CA ILE A 18 1.58 2.89 -6.00
C ILE A 18 3.11 2.90 -5.85
N GLU A 19 3.64 2.92 -4.63
CA GLU A 19 5.10 2.90 -4.43
C GLU A 19 5.71 1.57 -4.83
N ALA A 20 5.05 0.46 -4.53
CA ALA A 20 5.52 -0.86 -4.92
C ALA A 20 5.48 -1.05 -6.45
N LEU A 21 4.46 -0.52 -7.12
CA LEU A 21 4.37 -0.55 -8.58
C LEU A 21 5.46 0.28 -9.27
N LYS A 22 5.98 1.33 -8.65
CA LYS A 22 7.14 2.05 -9.19
C LYS A 22 8.38 1.18 -9.25
N GLY A 23 8.64 0.41 -8.18
CA GLY A 23 9.77 -0.51 -8.13
C GLY A 23 9.64 -1.64 -9.14
N VAL A 24 8.43 -2.24 -9.21
CA VAL A 24 8.08 -3.25 -10.22
C VAL A 24 8.26 -2.70 -11.63
N LYS A 25 7.70 -1.52 -11.94
CA LYS A 25 7.82 -0.90 -13.27
C LYS A 25 9.27 -0.69 -13.67
N LYS A 26 10.08 -0.11 -12.77
CA LYS A 26 11.50 0.11 -13.02
C LYS A 26 12.23 -1.20 -13.31
N SER A 27 12.00 -2.23 -12.51
CA SER A 27 12.66 -3.53 -12.73
C SER A 27 12.16 -4.21 -14.01
N ALA A 28 10.88 -4.08 -14.35
CA ALA A 28 10.30 -4.67 -15.56
C ALA A 28 10.86 -4.02 -16.83
N GLU A 29 11.04 -2.69 -16.83
CA GLU A 29 11.70 -1.96 -17.93
C GLU A 29 13.15 -2.42 -18.12
N GLU A 30 13.91 -2.58 -17.03
CA GLU A 30 15.32 -3.03 -17.08
C GLU A 30 15.47 -4.50 -17.50
N LYS A 31 14.48 -5.36 -17.19
CA LYS A 31 14.50 -6.80 -17.45
C LYS A 31 13.73 -7.23 -18.71
N ASP A 32 13.20 -6.28 -19.47
CA ASP A 32 12.38 -6.50 -20.68
C ASP A 32 11.18 -7.45 -20.44
N ALA A 33 10.37 -7.12 -19.43
CA ALA A 33 9.19 -7.88 -19.02
C ALA A 33 7.90 -7.04 -19.06
N ASP A 34 6.78 -7.68 -19.38
CA ASP A 34 5.44 -7.09 -19.32
C ASP A 34 4.72 -7.55 -18.05
N VAL A 35 4.07 -6.61 -17.36
CA VAL A 35 3.36 -6.86 -16.10
C VAL A 35 1.86 -6.69 -16.29
N TYR A 36 1.10 -7.70 -15.91
CA TYR A 36 -0.35 -7.75 -15.99
C TYR A 36 -0.90 -7.75 -14.57
N LEU A 37 -1.52 -6.64 -14.16
CA LEU A 37 -1.97 -6.43 -12.79
C LEU A 37 -3.46 -6.76 -12.64
N PHE A 38 -3.76 -7.68 -11.73
CA PHE A 38 -5.11 -8.10 -11.36
C PHE A 38 -5.41 -7.58 -9.95
N ILE A 39 -6.39 -6.68 -9.83
CA ILE A 39 -6.72 -5.99 -8.57
C ILE A 39 -8.16 -6.29 -8.17
N ASN A 40 -8.37 -6.78 -6.96
CA ASN A 40 -9.70 -6.81 -6.34
C ASN A 40 -9.83 -5.74 -5.24
N TYR A 41 -11.06 -5.54 -4.77
CA TYR A 41 -11.37 -4.66 -3.64
C TYR A 41 -12.15 -5.39 -2.54
N SER A 42 -11.90 -6.70 -2.41
CA SER A 42 -12.46 -7.52 -1.33
C SER A 42 -12.12 -6.91 0.04
N SER A 43 -13.11 -6.89 0.94
CA SER A 43 -12.97 -6.31 2.26
C SER A 43 -13.04 -7.40 3.34
N ALA A 44 -12.27 -7.23 4.42
CA ALA A 44 -12.17 -8.23 5.49
C ALA A 44 -13.45 -8.36 6.34
N ASP A 45 -14.34 -7.36 6.28
CA ASP A 45 -15.57 -7.25 7.08
C ASP A 45 -16.79 -7.92 6.42
N LYS A 46 -16.65 -8.44 5.19
CA LYS A 46 -17.74 -9.03 4.42
C LYS A 46 -17.37 -10.43 3.94
N GLN A 47 -18.32 -11.36 4.07
CA GLN A 47 -18.25 -12.70 3.47
C GLN A 47 -19.57 -12.97 2.76
N ASP A 48 -19.99 -12.00 1.96
CA ASP A 48 -21.21 -12.10 1.15
C ASP A 48 -20.86 -12.36 -0.32
N GLU A 49 -21.89 -12.50 -1.14
CA GLU A 49 -21.76 -12.78 -2.59
C GLU A 49 -20.90 -11.73 -3.32
N ASN A 50 -20.79 -10.50 -2.81
CA ASN A 50 -19.95 -9.47 -3.42
C ASN A 50 -18.47 -9.82 -3.29
N VAL A 51 -18.05 -10.31 -2.11
CA VAL A 51 -16.65 -10.74 -1.93
C VAL A 51 -16.33 -11.92 -2.84
N GLN A 52 -17.24 -12.88 -2.97
CA GLN A 52 -17.04 -13.98 -3.92
C GLN A 52 -16.92 -13.48 -5.37
N GLY A 53 -17.69 -12.45 -5.74
CA GLY A 53 -17.57 -11.76 -7.04
C GLY A 53 -16.20 -11.08 -7.22
N GLU A 54 -15.75 -10.32 -6.23
CA GLU A 54 -14.44 -9.65 -6.24
C GLU A 54 -13.28 -10.64 -6.37
N VAL A 55 -13.33 -11.76 -5.65
CA VAL A 55 -12.25 -12.77 -5.67
C VAL A 55 -12.24 -13.56 -7.00
N ASN A 56 -13.32 -13.51 -7.79
CA ASN A 56 -13.34 -14.16 -9.11
C ASN A 56 -12.33 -13.57 -10.09
N ILE A 57 -11.86 -12.33 -9.90
CA ILE A 57 -10.81 -11.76 -10.74
C ILE A 57 -9.52 -12.61 -10.72
N LEU A 58 -9.28 -13.35 -9.62
CA LEU A 58 -8.15 -14.26 -9.51
C LEU A 58 -8.23 -15.43 -10.49
N ASN A 59 -9.40 -15.68 -11.11
CA ASN A 59 -9.62 -16.69 -12.14
C ASN A 59 -9.49 -16.14 -13.56
N LEU A 60 -9.47 -14.82 -13.75
CA LEU A 60 -9.36 -14.20 -15.07
C LEU A 60 -7.99 -14.48 -15.71
N ALA A 61 -6.94 -14.50 -14.88
CA ALA A 61 -5.60 -14.85 -15.30
C ALA A 61 -5.46 -16.36 -15.44
N ASN A 62 -5.34 -16.85 -16.69
CA ASN A 62 -4.84 -18.20 -16.92
C ASN A 62 -3.32 -18.22 -16.69
N LEU A 63 -2.89 -18.68 -15.51
CA LEU A 63 -1.46 -18.66 -15.12
C LEU A 63 -0.54 -19.45 -16.05
N GLU A 64 -1.07 -20.36 -16.89
CA GLU A 64 -0.28 -21.05 -17.91
C GLU A 64 0.33 -20.07 -18.93
N ASP A 65 -0.35 -18.96 -19.23
CA ASP A 65 0.03 -17.95 -20.21
C ASP A 65 1.11 -16.96 -19.70
N TYR A 66 1.54 -17.11 -18.45
CA TYR A 66 2.51 -16.26 -17.77
C TYR A 66 3.76 -17.03 -17.38
N ASP A 67 4.91 -16.37 -17.44
CA ASP A 67 6.21 -16.95 -17.08
C ASP A 67 6.43 -16.99 -15.57
N GLY A 68 5.81 -16.09 -14.82
CA GLY A 68 5.86 -16.07 -13.36
C GLY A 68 4.78 -15.21 -12.71
N VAL A 69 4.69 -15.31 -11.38
CA VAL A 69 3.64 -14.68 -10.58
C VAL A 69 4.23 -13.82 -9.46
N LEU A 70 3.79 -12.56 -9.38
CA LEU A 70 4.10 -11.65 -8.28
C LEU A 70 2.87 -11.45 -7.40
N LEU A 71 3.01 -11.65 -6.10
CA LEU A 71 1.91 -11.48 -5.15
C LEU A 71 2.20 -10.32 -4.19
N PHE A 72 1.31 -9.34 -4.10
CA PHE A 72 1.35 -8.31 -3.05
C PHE A 72 0.68 -8.87 -1.79
N GLY A 73 1.42 -9.65 -1.02
CA GLY A 73 0.89 -10.56 -0.01
C GLY A 73 0.21 -9.89 1.18
N ASN A 74 0.75 -8.76 1.66
CA ASN A 74 0.13 -7.96 2.74
C ASN A 74 -1.26 -7.41 2.40
N THR A 75 -1.63 -7.45 1.11
CA THR A 75 -2.90 -6.97 0.57
C THR A 75 -3.89 -8.11 0.34
N LEU A 76 -3.38 -9.33 0.14
CA LEU A 76 -4.14 -10.51 -0.29
C LEU A 76 -4.47 -11.49 0.87
N ASN A 77 -4.30 -11.06 2.12
CA ASN A 77 -4.38 -11.91 3.30
C ASN A 77 -5.73 -11.80 4.04
N ASN A 78 -6.81 -11.41 3.35
CA ASN A 78 -8.07 -11.03 3.97
C ASN A 78 -9.26 -11.95 3.62
N ALA A 79 -9.49 -12.24 2.34
CA ALA A 79 -10.67 -12.95 1.84
C ALA A 79 -10.35 -14.32 1.23
N GLY A 80 -9.18 -14.88 1.54
CA GLY A 80 -8.76 -16.21 1.06
C GLY A 80 -8.03 -16.19 -0.29
N GLU A 81 -7.59 -15.01 -0.75
CA GLU A 81 -6.88 -14.83 -2.02
C GLU A 81 -5.58 -15.63 -2.06
N LEU A 82 -4.73 -15.50 -1.03
CA LEU A 82 -3.45 -16.20 -0.96
C LEU A 82 -3.58 -17.73 -1.01
N PRO A 83 -4.48 -18.38 -0.24
CA PRO A 83 -4.76 -19.80 -0.42
C PRO A 83 -5.08 -20.20 -1.87
N ILE A 84 -6.00 -19.48 -2.51
CA ILE A 84 -6.42 -19.75 -3.90
C ILE A 84 -5.22 -19.63 -4.86
N LEU A 85 -4.48 -18.53 -4.78
CA LEU A 85 -3.33 -18.27 -5.66
C LEU A 85 -2.20 -19.28 -5.41
N SER A 86 -1.90 -19.60 -4.13
CA SER A 86 -0.86 -20.56 -3.77
C SER A 86 -1.15 -21.96 -4.30
N GLU A 87 -2.41 -22.39 -4.32
CA GLU A 87 -2.80 -23.68 -4.89
C GLU A 87 -2.57 -23.70 -6.41
N LYS A 88 -2.98 -22.65 -7.13
CA LYS A 88 -2.79 -22.54 -8.58
C LYS A 88 -1.31 -22.52 -8.95
N ILE A 89 -0.51 -21.70 -8.26
CA ILE A 89 0.94 -21.58 -8.47
C ILE A 89 1.62 -22.93 -8.28
N ARG A 90 1.30 -23.65 -7.19
CA ARG A 90 1.88 -24.98 -6.90
C ARG A 90 1.47 -26.03 -7.93
N LYS A 91 0.22 -26.04 -8.38
CA LYS A 91 -0.27 -27.01 -9.39
C LYS A 91 0.46 -26.87 -10.72
N LEU A 92 0.81 -25.65 -11.10
CA LEU A 92 1.46 -25.33 -12.37
C LEU A 92 2.99 -25.22 -12.26
N ASP A 93 3.55 -25.39 -11.06
CA ASP A 93 4.97 -25.19 -10.74
C ASP A 93 5.52 -23.86 -11.28
N LYS A 94 4.73 -22.78 -11.13
CA LYS A 94 5.11 -21.46 -11.64
C LYS A 94 6.11 -20.77 -10.71
N PRO A 95 7.19 -20.17 -11.25
CA PRO A 95 8.02 -19.24 -10.49
C PRO A 95 7.16 -18.15 -9.87
N ALA A 96 7.30 -17.96 -8.56
CA ALA A 96 6.50 -16.98 -7.85
C ALA A 96 7.27 -16.33 -6.70
N VAL A 97 7.00 -15.05 -6.49
CA VAL A 97 7.51 -14.27 -5.36
C VAL A 97 6.35 -13.57 -4.67
N CYS A 98 6.28 -13.65 -3.35
CA CYS A 98 5.33 -12.93 -2.52
C CYS A 98 6.01 -11.79 -1.76
N LEU A 99 5.41 -10.61 -1.81
CA LEU A 99 5.84 -9.43 -1.06
C LEU A 99 5.15 -9.41 0.31
N GLU A 100 5.95 -9.18 1.36
CA GLU A 100 5.50 -8.86 2.72
C GLU A 100 4.62 -9.92 3.42
N TYR A 101 4.41 -11.08 2.81
CA TYR A 101 3.66 -12.19 3.40
C TYR A 101 4.25 -13.54 3.01
N GLU A 102 4.56 -14.35 4.01
CA GLU A 102 5.12 -15.68 3.79
C GLU A 102 4.02 -16.66 3.37
N VAL A 103 4.22 -17.32 2.22
CA VAL A 103 3.33 -18.36 1.70
C VAL A 103 4.15 -19.62 1.47
N ASP A 104 3.69 -20.74 2.01
CA ASP A 104 4.42 -22.00 1.91
C ASP A 104 4.69 -22.41 0.45
N GLY A 105 5.96 -22.70 0.16
CA GLY A 105 6.45 -23.07 -1.17
C GLY A 105 6.70 -21.92 -2.15
N ILE A 106 6.45 -20.66 -1.75
CA ILE A 106 6.67 -19.45 -2.54
C ILE A 106 7.79 -18.62 -1.90
N ASP A 107 8.72 -18.11 -2.71
CA ASP A 107 9.77 -17.23 -2.22
C ASP A 107 9.18 -15.91 -1.74
N CYS A 108 9.73 -15.36 -0.66
CA CYS A 108 9.18 -14.17 -0.03
C CYS A 108 10.24 -13.08 0.09
N VAL A 109 9.88 -11.87 -0.31
CA VAL A 109 10.64 -10.65 0.01
C VAL A 109 9.84 -9.87 1.03
N CYS A 110 10.35 -9.75 2.25
CA CYS A 110 9.65 -9.08 3.34
C CYS A 110 10.53 -8.07 4.07
N THR A 111 9.87 -7.17 4.77
CA THR A 111 10.53 -6.22 5.66
C THR A 111 10.73 -6.84 7.05
N ASP A 112 11.88 -6.56 7.65
CA ASP A 112 12.15 -6.75 9.07
C ASP A 112 11.27 -5.78 9.87
N ASN A 113 10.20 -6.33 10.45
CA ASN A 113 9.24 -5.60 11.26
C ASN A 113 9.77 -5.25 12.66
N TYR A 114 10.83 -5.93 13.11
CA TYR A 114 11.35 -5.81 14.46
C TYR A 114 12.35 -4.66 14.57
N SER A 115 13.39 -4.64 13.71
CA SER A 115 14.55 -3.75 13.91
C SER A 115 14.19 -2.26 13.89
N GLY A 116 13.42 -1.81 12.88
CA GLY A 116 13.02 -0.40 12.79
C GLY A 116 12.07 0.02 13.91
N MET A 117 11.16 -0.88 14.34
CA MET A 117 10.28 -0.61 15.48
C MET A 117 11.08 -0.55 16.80
N TYR A 118 12.06 -1.44 16.97
CA TYR A 118 12.95 -1.44 18.12
C TYR A 118 13.74 -0.13 18.19
N GLU A 119 14.36 0.28 17.07
CA GLU A 119 15.11 1.54 16.95
C GLU A 119 14.23 2.74 17.28
N LEU A 120 13.00 2.76 16.78
CA LEU A 120 12.03 3.81 17.07
C LEU A 120 11.74 3.92 18.56
N VAL A 121 11.45 2.81 19.24
CA VAL A 121 11.14 2.81 20.68
C VAL A 121 12.36 3.17 21.51
N ASP A 122 13.54 2.67 21.14
CA ASP A 122 14.81 3.01 21.79
C ASP A 122 15.04 4.52 21.71
N HIS A 123 14.87 5.12 20.53
CA HIS A 123 14.97 6.57 20.32
C HIS A 123 14.00 7.38 21.18
N LEU A 124 12.74 6.95 21.31
CA LEU A 124 11.77 7.62 22.18
C LEU A 124 12.23 7.60 23.65
N ILE A 125 12.75 6.46 24.11
CA ILE A 125 13.18 6.28 25.50
C ILE A 125 14.46 7.07 25.80
N THR A 126 15.45 7.04 24.89
CA THR A 126 16.79 7.61 25.14
C THR A 126 16.86 9.10 24.83
N GLU A 127 16.25 9.55 23.73
CA GLU A 127 16.39 10.93 23.25
C GLU A 127 15.26 11.84 23.75
N HIS A 128 14.07 11.28 24.02
CA HIS A 128 12.87 12.03 24.40
C HIS A 128 12.38 11.75 25.82
N ASP A 129 13.13 10.95 26.60
CA ASP A 129 12.80 10.60 27.98
C ASP A 129 11.39 9.98 28.14
N VAL A 130 10.89 9.30 27.11
CA VAL A 130 9.58 8.64 27.14
C VAL A 130 9.60 7.47 28.13
N ARG A 131 8.61 7.41 29.05
CA ARG A 131 8.51 6.36 30.08
C ARG A 131 7.17 5.63 30.05
N LYS A 132 6.09 6.30 29.65
CA LYS A 132 4.74 5.74 29.52
C LYS A 132 4.34 5.63 28.06
N ILE A 133 4.51 4.44 27.49
CA ILE A 133 4.16 4.12 26.11
C ILE A 133 2.78 3.46 26.06
N ALA A 134 1.95 3.90 25.12
CA ALA A 134 0.74 3.21 24.71
C ALA A 134 0.95 2.55 23.34
N TRP A 135 0.71 1.25 23.25
CA TRP A 135 0.76 0.51 21.99
C TRP A 135 -0.59 0.61 21.28
N VAL A 136 -0.60 1.03 20.02
CA VAL A 136 -1.80 0.99 19.17
C VAL A 136 -1.65 -0.17 18.21
N SER A 137 -2.31 -1.28 18.49
CA SER A 137 -2.10 -2.55 17.79
C SER A 137 -2.83 -2.58 16.45
N GLY A 138 -2.29 -3.37 15.52
CA GLY A 138 -3.07 -3.88 14.39
C GLY A 138 -3.95 -5.07 14.79
N ILE A 139 -4.34 -5.86 13.80
CA ILE A 139 -5.17 -7.06 14.00
C ILE A 139 -4.39 -8.13 14.80
N SER A 140 -5.04 -8.70 15.82
CA SER A 140 -4.48 -9.80 16.62
C SER A 140 -4.27 -11.07 15.77
N GLY A 141 -3.16 -11.78 15.99
CA GLY A 141 -2.79 -12.95 15.18
C GLY A 141 -2.09 -12.60 13.85
N ASN A 142 -1.99 -11.32 13.49
CA ASN A 142 -1.19 -10.90 12.35
C ASN A 142 0.29 -10.86 12.75
N LYS A 143 1.12 -11.59 11.99
CA LYS A 143 2.57 -11.73 12.25
C LYS A 143 3.30 -10.39 12.28
N GLU A 144 2.98 -9.44 11.40
CA GLU A 144 3.64 -8.13 11.41
C GLU A 144 3.33 -7.35 12.69
N ASN A 145 2.06 -7.33 13.12
CA ASN A 145 1.66 -6.71 14.38
C ASN A 145 2.37 -7.35 15.57
N GLU A 146 2.49 -8.68 15.59
CA GLU A 146 3.15 -9.41 16.67
C GLU A 146 4.66 -9.12 16.74
N GLU A 147 5.34 -9.08 15.60
CA GLU A 147 6.78 -8.76 15.53
C GLU A 147 7.05 -7.31 15.95
N ARG A 148 6.23 -6.35 15.49
CA ARG A 148 6.34 -4.93 15.91
C ARG A 148 6.07 -4.79 17.41
N HIS A 149 5.04 -5.45 17.94
CA HIS A 149 4.75 -5.43 19.37
C HIS A 149 5.86 -6.09 20.21
N ARG A 150 6.47 -7.18 19.72
CA ARG A 150 7.64 -7.79 20.36
C ARG A 150 8.80 -6.80 20.46
N ALA A 151 9.07 -6.03 19.41
CA ALA A 151 10.11 -5.00 19.42
C ALA A 151 9.85 -3.93 20.48
N VAL A 152 8.60 -3.46 20.60
CA VAL A 152 8.20 -2.48 21.64
C VAL A 152 8.44 -3.03 23.04
N THR A 153 7.89 -4.20 23.33
CA THR A 153 7.94 -4.81 24.68
C THR A 153 9.36 -5.20 25.10
N GLU A 154 10.17 -5.75 24.19
CA GLU A 154 11.57 -6.09 24.48
C GLU A 154 12.44 -4.85 24.68
N CYS A 155 12.23 -3.79 23.90
CA CYS A 155 12.94 -2.53 24.08
C CYS A 155 12.60 -1.88 25.42
N MET A 156 11.30 -1.78 25.76
CA MET A 156 10.84 -1.28 27.06
C MET A 156 11.45 -2.07 28.22
N LYS A 157 11.44 -3.40 28.14
CA LYS A 157 12.02 -4.28 29.15
C LYS A 157 13.53 -4.05 29.32
N LYS A 158 14.28 -3.87 28.23
CA LYS A 158 15.72 -3.58 28.28
C LYS A 158 16.01 -2.28 29.03
N HIS A 159 15.14 -1.28 28.90
CA HIS A 159 15.24 0.00 29.61
C HIS A 159 14.58 0.00 31.00
N GLY A 160 14.13 -1.16 31.48
CA GLY A 160 13.52 -1.29 32.80
C GLY A 160 12.12 -0.67 32.92
N LEU A 161 11.44 -0.43 31.80
CA LEU A 161 10.06 0.05 31.78
C LEU A 161 9.08 -1.12 31.91
N PRO A 162 7.96 -0.93 32.62
CA PRO A 162 6.95 -1.97 32.75
C PRO A 162 6.22 -2.18 31.42
N ASP A 163 6.16 -3.43 30.97
CA ASP A 163 5.22 -3.86 29.94
C ASP A 163 3.85 -4.09 30.61
N ASP A 164 3.00 -3.07 30.55
CA ASP A 164 1.65 -3.15 31.09
C ASP A 164 0.67 -3.18 29.92
N SER A 165 0.32 -4.40 29.54
CA SER A 165 -0.57 -4.70 28.40
C SER A 165 -1.90 -3.95 28.44
N LYS A 166 -2.30 -3.40 29.60
CA LYS A 166 -3.49 -2.54 29.74
C LYS A 166 -3.35 -1.22 28.95
N TYR A 167 -2.13 -0.77 28.66
CA TYR A 167 -1.88 0.40 27.79
C TYR A 167 -1.86 0.03 26.30
N THR A 168 -2.63 -0.97 25.90
CA THR A 168 -2.87 -1.29 24.49
C THR A 168 -4.21 -0.72 24.02
N LEU A 169 -4.19 0.01 22.92
CA LEU A 169 -5.37 0.41 22.16
C LEU A 169 -5.52 -0.52 20.96
N GLN A 170 -6.59 -1.32 20.95
CA GLN A 170 -6.83 -2.32 19.90
C GLN A 170 -7.32 -1.66 18.61
N GLY A 171 -6.48 -1.65 17.58
CA GLY A 171 -6.81 -1.23 16.22
C GLY A 171 -6.96 -2.40 15.25
N ASP A 172 -7.12 -2.07 13.98
CA ASP A 172 -7.36 -3.02 12.88
C ASP A 172 -6.75 -2.53 11.56
N TRP A 173 -5.66 -1.74 11.66
CA TRP A 173 -5.03 -0.99 10.57
C TRP A 173 -5.80 0.23 10.07
N SER A 174 -7.04 0.45 10.52
CA SER A 174 -7.87 1.54 10.03
C SER A 174 -7.74 2.85 10.82
N PHE A 175 -7.94 3.94 10.11
CA PHE A 175 -7.93 5.30 10.67
C PHE A 175 -9.06 5.50 11.68
N TYR A 176 -10.29 5.12 11.31
CA TYR A 176 -11.50 5.47 12.05
C TYR A 176 -11.72 4.63 13.32
N VAL A 177 -11.35 3.33 13.30
CA VAL A 177 -11.54 2.46 14.47
C VAL A 177 -10.71 2.92 15.65
N VAL A 178 -9.51 3.43 15.39
CA VAL A 178 -8.66 4.01 16.43
C VAL A 178 -9.29 5.29 17.00
N GLN A 179 -9.84 6.16 16.16
CA GLN A 179 -10.50 7.39 16.62
C GLN A 179 -11.72 7.11 17.52
N ASP A 180 -12.57 6.16 17.15
CA ASP A 180 -13.77 5.81 17.93
C ASP A 180 -13.42 5.29 19.34
N LYS A 181 -12.34 4.52 19.44
CA LYS A 181 -11.92 3.90 20.70
C LYS A 181 -11.08 4.82 21.58
N LEU A 182 -10.32 5.76 20.99
CA LEU A 182 -9.31 6.54 21.69
C LEU A 182 -9.87 7.39 22.83
N GLY A 183 -11.06 7.97 22.67
CA GLY A 183 -11.68 8.79 23.72
C GLY A 183 -11.98 8.02 25.01
N LYS A 184 -12.59 6.83 24.88
CA LYS A 184 -12.86 5.95 26.03
C LYS A 184 -11.56 5.44 26.65
N TRP A 185 -10.58 5.12 25.81
CA TRP A 185 -9.26 4.67 26.26
C TRP A 185 -8.55 5.76 27.08
N LEU A 186 -8.54 7.02 26.62
CA LEU A 186 -7.94 8.15 27.35
C LEU A 186 -8.63 8.42 28.69
N GLN A 187 -9.96 8.28 28.76
CA GLN A 187 -10.70 8.41 30.03
C GLN A 187 -10.29 7.33 31.06
N GLN A 188 -9.99 6.12 30.59
CA GLN A 188 -9.63 5.00 31.45
C GLN A 188 -8.17 5.02 31.90
N TYR A 189 -7.24 5.40 31.01
CA TYR A 189 -5.80 5.21 31.22
C TYR A 189 -5.01 6.52 31.31
N GLY A 190 -5.65 7.65 31.03
CA GLY A 190 -5.03 8.97 30.93
C GLY A 190 -4.10 9.09 29.71
N LEU A 191 -3.55 10.29 29.52
CA LEU A 191 -2.59 10.54 28.44
C LEU A 191 -1.28 9.77 28.70
N PRO A 192 -0.71 9.06 27.70
CA PRO A 192 0.64 8.52 27.75
C PRO A 192 1.67 9.59 27.32
N ASP A 193 2.95 9.29 27.47
CA ASP A 193 4.02 10.13 26.91
C ASP A 193 4.09 9.96 25.39
N ALA A 194 3.83 8.73 24.91
CA ALA A 194 3.83 8.40 23.49
C ALA A 194 2.77 7.35 23.12
N PHE A 195 2.14 7.53 21.97
CA PHE A 195 1.46 6.48 21.23
C PHE A 195 2.42 5.91 20.18
N VAL A 196 2.73 4.62 20.31
CA VAL A 196 3.49 3.86 19.30
C VAL A 196 2.50 3.01 18.53
N CYS A 197 2.27 3.36 17.27
CA CYS A 197 1.25 2.72 16.45
C CYS A 197 1.85 1.69 15.51
N ALA A 198 1.14 0.58 15.33
CA ALA A 198 1.61 -0.48 14.45
C ALA A 198 1.69 -0.07 12.98
N ASN A 199 0.94 0.94 12.53
CA ASN A 199 1.08 1.53 11.19
C ASN A 199 0.79 3.04 11.18
N ASP A 200 1.09 3.68 10.06
CA ASP A 200 0.89 5.12 9.83
C ASP A 200 -0.58 5.52 9.76
N VAL A 201 -1.45 4.69 9.18
CA VAL A 201 -2.89 5.00 9.05
C VAL A 201 -3.54 5.17 10.42
N MET A 202 -3.25 4.26 11.35
CA MET A 202 -3.72 4.35 12.73
C MET A 202 -3.09 5.53 13.46
N ALA A 203 -1.78 5.78 13.25
CA ALA A 203 -1.09 6.92 13.84
C ALA A 203 -1.73 8.25 13.43
N MET A 204 -2.02 8.44 12.14
CA MET A 204 -2.74 9.61 11.63
C MET A 204 -4.14 9.73 12.25
N GLY A 205 -4.83 8.61 12.49
CA GLY A 205 -6.10 8.58 13.22
C GLY A 205 -5.96 9.11 14.65
N VAL A 206 -4.94 8.65 15.39
CA VAL A 206 -4.59 9.14 16.73
C VAL A 206 -4.29 10.64 16.70
N MET A 207 -3.43 11.09 15.78
CA MET A 207 -3.06 12.51 15.66
C MET A 207 -4.28 13.38 15.40
N ALA A 208 -5.12 13.01 14.44
CA ALA A 208 -6.32 13.77 14.10
C ALA A 208 -7.29 13.87 15.28
N TYR A 209 -7.49 12.77 16.03
CA TYR A 209 -8.32 12.80 17.22
C TYR A 209 -7.74 13.73 18.29
N LEU A 210 -6.45 13.60 18.62
CA LEU A 210 -5.81 14.38 19.66
C LEU A 210 -5.82 15.88 19.34
N ILE A 211 -5.45 16.25 18.11
CA ILE A 211 -5.46 17.65 17.65
C ILE A 211 -6.88 18.24 17.73
N ASN A 212 -7.90 17.49 17.27
CA ASN A 212 -9.29 17.94 17.33
C ASN A 212 -9.82 18.08 18.77
N ASN A 213 -9.18 17.44 19.75
CA ASN A 213 -9.52 17.54 21.16
C ASN A 213 -8.56 18.47 21.94
N GLY A 214 -7.78 19.30 21.24
CA GLY A 214 -6.99 20.38 21.83
C GLY A 214 -5.62 19.98 22.38
N TYR A 215 -5.15 18.76 22.11
CA TYR A 215 -3.78 18.35 22.44
C TYR A 215 -2.77 18.89 21.42
N ASN A 216 -1.62 19.34 21.90
CA ASN A 216 -0.52 19.87 21.10
C ASN A 216 0.53 18.78 20.88
N LEU A 217 0.68 18.31 19.64
CA LEU A 217 1.73 17.36 19.30
C LEU A 217 3.00 18.12 18.86
N PRO A 218 4.21 17.70 19.25
CA PRO A 218 4.54 16.60 20.17
C PRO A 218 4.54 16.99 21.66
N LYS A 219 4.18 18.24 22.00
CA LYS A 219 4.40 18.82 23.35
C LYS A 219 3.67 18.09 24.47
N ASP A 220 2.42 17.71 24.23
CA ASP A 220 1.57 17.05 25.22
C ASP A 220 1.71 15.52 25.13
N VAL A 221 1.94 15.00 23.91
CA VAL A 221 2.08 13.57 23.63
C VAL A 221 2.76 13.36 22.28
N ILE A 222 3.64 12.36 22.21
CA ILE A 222 4.29 11.92 20.97
C ILE A 222 3.40 10.90 20.25
N VAL A 223 3.36 10.95 18.92
CA VAL A 223 2.70 9.91 18.11
C VAL A 223 3.67 9.42 17.04
N THR A 224 3.78 8.09 16.91
CA THR A 224 4.64 7.44 15.93
C THR A 224 3.90 6.34 15.17
N GLY A 225 4.34 6.04 13.95
CA GLY A 225 3.77 5.01 13.09
C GLY A 225 4.82 4.07 12.49
N PHE A 226 4.42 3.40 11.42
CA PHE A 226 5.21 2.45 10.64
C PHE A 226 4.66 2.45 9.22
N ASP A 227 5.52 2.31 8.20
CA ASP A 227 5.25 2.19 6.74
C ASP A 227 5.79 3.36 5.90
N ASN A 228 6.03 4.54 6.49
CA ASN A 228 6.37 5.77 5.78
C ASN A 228 5.47 6.07 4.57
N LEU A 229 4.15 6.09 4.79
CA LEU A 229 3.20 6.50 3.75
C LEU A 229 3.44 7.96 3.33
N LYS A 230 3.08 8.33 2.09
CA LYS A 230 3.26 9.73 1.63
C LYS A 230 2.40 10.70 2.43
N SER A 231 1.20 10.27 2.79
CA SER A 231 0.27 11.03 3.64
C SER A 231 0.86 11.38 5.01
N THR A 232 1.86 10.66 5.52
CA THR A 232 2.53 11.02 6.78
C THR A 232 3.19 12.40 6.77
N GLY A 233 3.62 12.86 5.59
CA GLY A 233 4.21 14.17 5.39
C GLY A 233 3.18 15.30 5.36
N THR A 234 1.90 15.02 5.10
CA THR A 234 0.88 16.07 4.96
C THR A 234 0.30 16.54 6.29
N PHE A 235 0.55 15.79 7.37
CA PHE A 235 0.20 16.18 8.73
C PHE A 235 1.16 17.26 9.26
N VAL A 236 0.64 18.10 10.16
CA VAL A 236 1.42 19.09 10.92
C VAL A 236 1.16 18.84 12.41
N PRO A 237 2.15 18.34 13.18
CA PRO A 237 3.52 18.00 12.76
C PRO A 237 3.61 16.80 11.79
N ALA A 238 4.67 16.71 10.98
CA ALA A 238 4.96 15.52 10.17
C ALA A 238 5.17 14.27 11.04
N LEU A 239 4.58 13.15 10.65
CA LEU A 239 4.63 11.91 11.45
C LEU A 239 6.01 11.24 11.39
N THR A 240 6.53 10.94 12.58
CA THR A 240 7.69 10.06 12.84
C THR A 240 7.26 8.62 12.65
N THR A 241 8.00 7.87 11.83
CA THR A 241 7.59 6.55 11.34
C THR A 241 8.80 5.65 11.11
N VAL A 242 8.57 4.44 10.59
CA VAL A 242 9.59 3.50 10.14
C VAL A 242 9.52 3.36 8.62
N GLU A 243 10.67 3.55 7.97
CA GLU A 243 10.86 3.37 6.53
C GLU A 243 11.19 1.91 6.19
N ARG A 244 10.47 1.36 5.21
CA ARG A 244 10.59 -0.02 4.71
C ARG A 244 11.24 -0.12 3.32
N LYS A 245 11.34 0.99 2.61
CA LYS A 245 11.84 1.13 1.23
C LYS A 245 10.97 0.42 0.19
N TRP A 246 9.67 0.72 0.16
CA TRP A 246 8.69 0.07 -0.72
C TRP A 246 9.13 -0.06 -2.17
N THR A 247 9.68 1.01 -2.75
CA THR A 247 10.12 1.03 -4.16
C THR A 247 11.30 0.10 -4.38
N GLU A 248 12.28 0.11 -3.48
CA GLU A 248 13.46 -0.75 -3.59
C GLU A 248 13.11 -2.22 -3.32
N ARG A 249 12.26 -2.51 -2.33
CA ARG A 249 11.88 -3.89 -2.00
C ARG A 249 11.05 -4.54 -3.12
N SER A 250 10.14 -3.79 -3.72
CA SER A 250 9.35 -4.27 -4.86
C SER A 250 10.19 -4.42 -6.13
N TYR A 251 11.19 -3.56 -6.34
CA TYR A 251 12.20 -3.75 -7.38
C TYR A 251 12.97 -5.07 -7.17
N ASP A 252 13.49 -5.30 -5.96
CA ASP A 252 14.27 -6.50 -5.64
C ASP A 252 13.41 -7.77 -5.77
N ALA A 253 12.15 -7.73 -5.35
CA ALA A 253 11.22 -8.85 -5.50
C ALA A 253 10.92 -9.18 -6.97
N PHE A 254 10.73 -8.16 -7.80
CA PHE A 254 10.53 -8.38 -9.23
C PHE A 254 11.80 -8.90 -9.89
N SER A 255 12.98 -8.33 -9.59
CA SER A 255 14.25 -8.85 -10.11
C SER A 255 14.46 -10.31 -9.70
N HIS A 256 14.19 -10.66 -8.44
CA HIS A 256 14.28 -12.02 -7.95
C HIS A 256 13.33 -12.97 -8.70
N LEU A 257 12.10 -12.54 -8.97
CA LEU A 257 11.16 -13.32 -9.79
C LEU A 257 11.71 -13.59 -11.19
N ILE A 258 12.31 -12.60 -11.85
CA ILE A 258 12.93 -12.79 -13.16
C ILE A 258 14.10 -13.78 -13.08
N ASP A 259 14.92 -13.67 -12.03
CA ASP A 259 16.05 -14.57 -11.83
C ASP A 259 15.59 -16.02 -11.61
N LEU A 260 14.45 -16.24 -10.92
CA LEU A 260 13.80 -17.55 -10.78
C LEU A 260 13.29 -18.09 -12.12
N ILE A 261 12.67 -17.25 -12.95
CA ILE A 261 12.23 -17.62 -14.31
C ILE A 261 13.42 -18.04 -15.17
N ASP A 262 14.57 -17.38 -14.99
CA ASP A 262 15.82 -17.68 -15.69
C ASP A 262 16.58 -18.89 -15.10
N GLY A 263 16.01 -19.57 -14.10
CA GLY A 263 16.51 -20.84 -13.57
C GLY A 263 17.38 -20.72 -12.30
N SER A 264 17.40 -19.55 -11.66
CA SER A 264 18.03 -19.41 -10.34
C SER A 264 17.29 -20.24 -9.28
N PRO A 265 18.00 -20.79 -8.27
CA PRO A 265 17.36 -21.56 -7.22
C PRO A 265 16.49 -20.67 -6.33
N LYS A 266 15.47 -21.28 -5.72
CA LYS A 266 14.66 -20.65 -4.67
C LYS A 266 15.55 -20.17 -3.52
N ALA A 267 15.33 -18.94 -3.10
CA ALA A 267 16.01 -18.30 -1.96
C ALA A 267 15.19 -18.38 -0.67
N GLY A 268 13.91 -18.78 -0.73
CA GLY A 268 13.02 -18.81 0.42
C GLY A 268 12.66 -17.40 0.88
N VAL A 269 12.72 -17.15 2.20
CA VAL A 269 12.37 -15.85 2.80
C VAL A 269 13.60 -14.96 2.89
N GLN A 270 13.54 -13.81 2.20
CA GLN A 270 14.52 -12.73 2.26
C GLN A 270 13.93 -11.58 3.07
N SER A 271 14.49 -11.34 4.26
CA SER A 271 14.08 -10.25 5.14
C SER A 271 15.06 -9.09 5.05
N PHE A 272 14.54 -7.87 4.88
CA PHE A 272 15.34 -6.66 4.72
C PHE A 272 15.11 -5.65 5.84
N PRO A 273 16.17 -4.97 6.30
CA PRO A 273 16.08 -4.02 7.41
C PRO A 273 15.13 -2.85 7.09
N SER A 274 14.38 -2.46 8.12
CA SER A 274 13.63 -1.20 8.20
C SER A 274 14.36 -0.22 9.15
N TYR A 275 14.03 1.07 9.06
CA TYR A 275 14.78 2.12 9.75
C TYR A 275 13.88 3.19 10.35
N LEU A 276 14.23 3.71 11.52
CA LEU A 276 13.57 4.88 12.08
C LEU A 276 13.70 6.09 11.13
N LEU A 277 12.56 6.73 10.87
CA LEU A 277 12.47 8.02 10.21
C LEU A 277 11.89 9.05 11.20
N ALA A 278 12.77 9.63 12.02
CA ALA A 278 12.42 10.66 13.00
C ALA A 278 11.94 11.95 12.31
N ARG A 279 10.76 12.45 12.72
CA ARG A 279 10.16 13.70 12.21
C ARG A 279 9.63 14.57 13.35
N GLU A 280 8.73 15.49 13.03
CA GLU A 280 8.26 16.52 13.94
C GLU A 280 7.33 15.98 15.04
N SER A 281 6.61 14.87 14.80
CA SER A 281 5.66 14.29 15.76
C SER A 281 6.28 13.65 17.01
N CYS A 282 7.62 13.48 17.02
CA CYS A 282 8.39 13.17 18.22
C CYS A 282 9.23 14.34 18.72
N GLY A 283 9.17 15.51 18.07
CA GLY A 283 9.96 16.70 18.43
C GLY A 283 11.31 16.81 17.73
N CYS A 284 11.67 15.84 16.88
CA CYS A 284 12.88 15.94 16.08
C CYS A 284 12.74 16.97 14.95
N ARG A 285 13.88 17.57 14.57
CA ARG A 285 13.95 18.48 13.43
C ARG A 285 14.07 17.67 12.15
N ILE A 286 13.25 18.00 11.17
CA ILE A 286 13.37 17.45 9.81
C ILE A 286 14.42 18.23 8.99
N SER A 287 15.14 17.51 8.13
CA SER A 287 16.13 18.09 7.22
C SER A 287 15.46 18.97 6.15
N ASP A 288 16.23 19.82 5.48
CA ASP A 288 15.68 20.63 4.38
C ASP A 288 15.23 19.78 3.17
N GLU A 289 15.79 18.57 3.03
CA GLU A 289 15.32 17.58 2.07
C GLU A 289 13.94 17.04 2.44
N MET A 290 13.76 16.61 3.69
CA MET A 290 12.46 16.13 4.18
C MET A 290 11.38 17.22 4.14
N LYS A 291 11.74 18.50 4.37
CA LYS A 291 10.81 19.63 4.17
C LYS A 291 10.37 19.76 2.71
N ARG A 292 11.28 19.56 1.75
CA ARG A 292 10.94 19.58 0.32
C ARG A 292 10.02 18.41 -0.04
N GLU A 293 10.29 17.22 0.49
CA GLU A 293 9.42 16.04 0.30
C GLU A 293 8.03 16.24 0.91
N GLN A 294 7.97 16.79 2.12
CA GLN A 294 6.72 17.18 2.77
C GLN A 294 5.95 18.19 1.91
N MET A 295 6.60 19.27 1.46
CA MET A 295 5.97 20.27 0.59
C MET A 295 5.52 19.67 -0.74
N SER A 296 6.30 18.75 -1.33
CA SER A 296 5.90 18.01 -2.53
C SER A 296 4.65 17.16 -2.27
N SER A 297 4.57 16.51 -1.11
CA SER A 297 3.42 15.68 -0.72
C SER A 297 2.17 16.54 -0.52
N ILE A 298 2.29 17.69 0.15
CA ILE A 298 1.20 18.67 0.32
C ILE A 298 0.74 19.20 -1.04
N ASN A 299 1.66 19.56 -1.94
CA ASN A 299 1.30 20.03 -3.28
C ASN A 299 0.53 18.96 -4.06
N LYS A 300 0.92 17.68 -3.93
CA LYS A 300 0.22 16.57 -4.60
C LYS A 300 -1.21 16.38 -4.15
N VAL A 301 -1.55 16.71 -2.90
CA VAL A 301 -2.95 16.72 -2.43
C VAL A 301 -3.82 17.63 -3.29
N TYR A 302 -3.25 18.73 -3.83
CA TYR A 302 -3.96 19.63 -4.74
C TYR A 302 -3.79 19.27 -6.21
N THR A 303 -2.58 18.88 -6.65
CA THR A 303 -2.34 18.65 -8.08
C THR A 303 -2.97 17.36 -8.59
N VAL A 304 -2.92 16.26 -7.83
CA VAL A 304 -3.44 14.96 -8.29
C VAL A 304 -4.94 15.01 -8.59
N PRO A 305 -5.82 15.56 -7.73
CA PRO A 305 -7.24 15.69 -8.07
C PRO A 305 -7.50 16.58 -9.29
N ILE A 306 -6.63 17.58 -9.55
CA ILE A 306 -6.74 18.42 -10.75
C ILE A 306 -6.37 17.60 -11.98
N GLU A 307 -5.28 16.85 -11.92
CA GLU A 307 -4.86 15.94 -13.00
C GLU A 307 -5.94 14.90 -13.30
N CYS A 308 -6.54 14.27 -12.28
CA CYS A 308 -7.66 13.34 -12.47
C CYS A 308 -8.88 14.03 -13.09
N LYS A 309 -9.25 15.24 -12.65
CA LYS A 309 -10.38 15.98 -13.26
C LYS A 309 -10.12 16.35 -14.71
N LEU A 310 -8.89 16.73 -15.04
CA LEU A 310 -8.49 16.98 -16.42
C LEU A 310 -8.64 15.70 -17.25
N PHE A 311 -8.20 14.56 -16.72
CA PHE A 311 -8.41 13.26 -17.34
C PHE A 311 -9.89 12.90 -17.54
N ASP A 312 -10.75 13.10 -16.52
CA ASP A 312 -12.19 12.88 -16.60
C ASP A 312 -12.86 13.79 -17.65
N TRP A 313 -12.41 15.04 -17.77
CA TRP A 313 -12.87 15.95 -18.83
C TRP A 313 -12.47 15.48 -20.22
N HIS A 314 -11.30 14.84 -20.36
CA HIS A 314 -10.90 14.22 -21.63
C HIS A 314 -11.78 13.02 -21.96
N LEU A 315 -12.01 12.10 -21.02
CA LEU A 315 -12.95 10.99 -21.21
C LEU A 315 -14.35 11.48 -21.60
N SER A 316 -14.85 12.51 -20.92
CA SER A 316 -16.15 13.11 -21.25
C SER A 316 -16.17 13.70 -22.66
N GLY A 317 -15.06 14.29 -23.12
CA GLY A 317 -14.92 14.82 -24.48
C GLY A 317 -14.86 13.71 -25.54
N LEU A 318 -14.22 12.58 -25.24
CA LEU A 318 -14.24 11.38 -26.08
C LEU A 318 -15.66 10.80 -26.17
N ASP A 319 -16.38 10.73 -25.05
CA ASP A 319 -17.78 10.33 -25.03
C ASP A 319 -18.64 11.28 -25.87
N GLU A 320 -18.48 12.59 -25.74
CA GLU A 320 -19.22 13.57 -26.56
C GLU A 320 -18.90 13.45 -28.06
N ALA A 321 -17.64 13.22 -28.41
CA ALA A 321 -17.21 13.05 -29.79
C ALA A 321 -17.81 11.81 -30.47
N THR A 322 -18.13 10.78 -29.70
CA THR A 322 -18.63 9.49 -30.20
C THR A 322 -20.14 9.30 -29.97
N THR A 323 -20.73 10.01 -29.02
CA THR A 323 -22.15 9.91 -28.68
C THR A 323 -23.02 10.44 -29.81
N GLY A 324 -23.98 9.63 -30.26
CA GLY A 324 -24.95 10.01 -31.29
C GLY A 324 -24.42 9.94 -32.72
N GLN A 325 -23.21 9.39 -32.92
CA GLN A 325 -22.68 9.06 -34.24
C GLN A 325 -23.16 7.66 -34.67
N PHE A 326 -23.55 7.52 -35.94
CA PHE A 326 -24.16 6.28 -36.45
C PHE A 326 -23.31 5.57 -37.51
N THR A 327 -22.20 6.19 -37.94
CA THR A 327 -21.26 5.61 -38.89
C THR A 327 -19.82 5.69 -38.37
N LEU A 328 -18.97 4.83 -38.91
CA LEU A 328 -17.55 4.77 -38.59
C LEU A 328 -16.80 6.06 -39.01
N GLU A 329 -17.27 6.69 -40.10
CA GLU A 329 -16.77 7.97 -40.60
C GLU A 329 -17.16 9.12 -39.65
N ASP A 330 -18.39 9.12 -39.13
CA ASP A 330 -18.83 10.13 -38.15
C ASP A 330 -18.03 10.04 -36.83
N ILE A 331 -17.74 8.82 -36.36
CA ILE A 331 -16.90 8.58 -35.17
C ILE A 331 -15.47 9.08 -35.43
N HIS A 332 -14.91 8.74 -36.59
CA HIS A 332 -13.57 9.17 -36.99
C HIS A 332 -13.45 10.70 -37.00
N ASP A 333 -14.39 11.39 -37.66
CA ASP A 333 -14.36 12.84 -37.80
C ASP A 333 -14.60 13.56 -36.47
N GLY A 334 -15.48 13.03 -35.62
CA GLY A 334 -15.71 13.53 -34.26
C GLY A 334 -14.45 13.48 -33.39
N LEU A 335 -13.76 12.34 -33.41
CA LEU A 335 -12.51 12.17 -32.66
C LEU A 335 -11.37 13.00 -33.24
N GLU A 336 -11.22 13.02 -34.58
CA GLU A 336 -10.18 13.81 -35.24
C GLU A 336 -10.32 15.31 -34.88
N LYS A 337 -11.56 15.81 -34.83
CA LYS A 337 -11.86 17.17 -34.38
C LYS A 337 -11.49 17.38 -32.91
N PHE A 338 -11.91 16.48 -32.01
CA PHE A 338 -11.58 16.55 -30.57
C PHE A 338 -10.07 16.64 -30.32
N PHE A 339 -9.27 15.82 -31.01
CA PHE A 339 -7.81 15.83 -30.89
C PHE A 339 -7.18 17.10 -31.51
N LYS A 340 -7.67 17.58 -32.66
CA LYS A 340 -7.16 18.80 -33.32
C LYS A 340 -7.45 20.08 -32.55
N ASP A 341 -8.55 20.14 -31.78
CA ASP A 341 -8.93 21.30 -30.98
C ASP A 341 -8.02 21.51 -29.74
N GLY A 342 -6.99 20.67 -29.56
CA GLY A 342 -5.86 20.94 -28.66
C GLY A 342 -6.12 20.64 -27.18
N ILE A 343 -7.21 19.94 -26.89
CA ILE A 343 -7.57 19.52 -25.53
C ILE A 343 -6.72 18.31 -25.10
N ALA A 344 -6.29 17.43 -26.01
CA ALA A 344 -5.59 16.19 -25.72
C ALA A 344 -4.05 16.31 -25.65
N GLN A 345 -3.50 17.07 -24.67
CA GLN A 345 -2.04 17.14 -24.47
C GLN A 345 -1.45 15.92 -23.72
N TYR A 346 -2.29 15.01 -23.23
CA TYR A 346 -1.90 13.94 -22.31
C TYR A 346 -1.87 12.53 -22.91
N GLU A 347 -2.46 12.34 -24.08
CA GLU A 347 -2.41 11.06 -24.78
C GLU A 347 -1.16 11.05 -25.66
N GLY A 348 -0.42 9.95 -25.66
CA GLY A 348 0.75 9.81 -26.52
C GLY A 348 0.38 9.97 -28.00
N ASP A 349 1.35 9.82 -28.90
CA ASP A 349 1.16 10.08 -30.34
C ASP A 349 0.13 9.13 -31.02
N THR A 350 -0.46 8.19 -30.28
CA THR A 350 -1.38 7.16 -30.81
C THR A 350 -2.50 6.84 -29.83
N PHE A 351 -3.72 6.74 -30.36
CA PHE A 351 -4.91 6.19 -29.70
C PHE A 351 -5.50 5.09 -30.58
N CYS A 352 -6.13 4.07 -29.98
CA CYS A 352 -6.72 2.94 -30.69
C CYS A 352 -8.13 2.67 -30.16
N ILE A 353 -9.10 2.52 -31.07
CA ILE A 353 -10.47 2.11 -30.74
C ILE A 353 -10.62 0.64 -31.07
N CYS A 354 -11.07 -0.16 -30.11
CA CYS A 354 -11.47 -1.54 -30.35
C CYS A 354 -12.91 -1.54 -30.88
N LEU A 355 -13.08 -1.87 -32.15
CA LEU A 355 -14.39 -1.96 -32.84
C LEU A 355 -14.79 -3.42 -33.11
N ASP A 356 -14.35 -4.35 -32.25
CA ASP A 356 -14.66 -5.76 -32.40
C ASP A 356 -16.14 -6.00 -32.05
N GLU A 357 -16.94 -6.45 -33.03
CA GLU A 357 -18.36 -6.82 -32.80
C GLU A 357 -18.49 -7.89 -31.71
N GLY A 358 -17.57 -8.85 -31.67
CA GLY A 358 -17.56 -9.92 -30.66
C GLY A 358 -17.32 -9.40 -29.24
N PHE A 359 -16.61 -8.29 -29.07
CA PHE A 359 -16.45 -7.64 -27.77
C PHE A 359 -17.77 -7.04 -27.28
N VAL A 360 -18.54 -6.36 -28.14
CA VAL A 360 -19.86 -5.81 -27.78
C VAL A 360 -20.85 -6.93 -27.48
N ASP A 361 -20.87 -7.97 -28.31
CA ASP A 361 -21.71 -9.15 -28.10
C ASP A 361 -21.36 -9.86 -26.78
N SER A 362 -20.07 -9.92 -26.41
CA SER A 362 -19.63 -10.52 -25.14
C SER A 362 -20.10 -9.81 -23.86
N ILE A 363 -20.49 -8.53 -23.96
CA ILE A 363 -21.00 -7.74 -22.82
C ILE A 363 -22.48 -8.08 -22.56
N TYR A 364 -23.23 -8.46 -23.59
CA TYR A 364 -24.67 -8.71 -23.52
C TYR A 364 -25.03 -10.20 -23.58
N GLU A 365 -24.18 -11.03 -24.16
CA GLU A 365 -24.34 -12.49 -24.16
C GLU A 365 -23.73 -13.08 -22.89
N THR A 366 -24.49 -13.04 -21.81
CA THR A 366 -24.34 -14.03 -20.73
C THR A 366 -24.96 -15.35 -21.22
N GLY A 367 -24.16 -16.14 -21.93
CA GLY A 367 -24.45 -17.52 -22.32
C GLY A 367 -23.76 -18.53 -21.41
#